data_AF-A0A6L4AGT8-F1
#
_entry.id   AF-A0A6L4AGT8-F1
#
_cell.length_a   1.000
_cell.length_b   1.000
_cell.length_c   1.000
_cell.angle_alpha   90.00
_cell.angle_beta   90.00
_cell.angle_gamma   90.00
#
_symmetry.space_group_name_H-M   'P 1'
#
loop_
_entity.id
_entity.type
_entity.pdbx_description
1 polymer ?
#
loop_
_entity_poly.entity_id
_entity_poly.type
_entity_poly.pdbx_seq_one_letter_code
_entity_poly.pdbx_strand_id
1 'polypeptide(L)' 'MTAPKFVSKGVYPTSTAVVLLADVSGIIHFATEDIDQLLGISGAEVIGKSLFDLMPPEKQAPSRHEWSTFVQHVLAEG' A
#
# COMPACT_ATOMS: atom_id res chain seq x y z
N MET A 1 13.73 -0.73 18.75
CA MET A 1 12.62 -0.89 17.77
C MET A 1 12.36 0.49 17.20
N THR A 2 12.88 0.78 16.02
CA THR A 2 12.82 2.13 15.42
C THR A 2 11.59 2.18 14.51
N ALA A 3 10.66 3.11 14.78
CA ALA A 3 9.51 3.34 13.91
C ALA A 3 9.99 3.72 12.49
N PRO A 4 9.32 3.25 11.42
CA PRO A 4 9.69 3.61 10.05
C PRO A 4 9.59 5.13 9.86
N LYS A 5 10.55 5.70 9.14
CA LYS A 5 10.58 7.13 8.80
C LYS A 5 9.34 7.47 7.96
N PHE A 6 8.45 8.27 8.53
CA PHE A 6 7.32 8.86 7.82
C PHE A 6 7.82 9.67 6.62
N VAL A 7 7.37 9.32 5.42
CA VAL A 7 7.47 10.21 4.26
C VAL A 7 6.55 11.40 4.55
N SER A 8 7.15 12.59 4.61
CA SER A 8 6.49 13.84 5.00
C SER A 8 5.30 14.15 4.09
N LYS A 9 4.22 14.68 4.70
CA LYS A 9 2.93 15.13 4.16
C LYS A 9 2.98 16.12 2.96
N GLY A 10 4.17 16.46 2.45
CA GLY A 10 4.40 17.53 1.47
C GLY A 10 4.38 17.14 -0.02
N VAL A 11 4.31 15.85 -0.39
CA VAL A 11 4.35 15.41 -1.80
C VAL A 11 2.95 15.23 -2.42
N TYR A 12 1.88 15.35 -1.62
CA TYR A 12 0.57 14.84 -1.99
C TYR A 12 -0.37 15.71 -2.85
N PRO A 13 -0.36 17.07 -2.82
CA PRO A 13 -1.51 17.81 -3.36
C PRO A 13 -1.62 17.85 -4.90
N THR A 14 -0.63 17.33 -5.65
CA THR A 14 -0.68 17.27 -7.13
C THR A 14 -0.85 15.85 -7.68
N SER A 15 -0.91 14.83 -6.82
CA SER A 15 -1.06 13.44 -7.26
C SER A 15 -2.53 13.06 -7.28
N THR A 16 -3.09 12.78 -8.45
CA THR A 16 -4.42 12.17 -8.63
C THR A 16 -4.42 10.65 -8.30
N ALA A 17 -3.41 10.16 -7.59
CA ALA A 17 -3.24 8.74 -7.27
C ALA A 17 -3.45 8.48 -5.78
N VAL A 18 -4.10 7.35 -5.48
CA VAL A 18 -4.17 6.80 -4.12
C VAL A 18 -2.78 6.38 -3.69
N VAL A 19 -2.39 6.75 -2.47
CA VAL A 19 -1.14 6.27 -1.87
C VAL A 19 -1.48 5.45 -0.63
N LEU A 20 -0.86 4.27 -0.58
CA LEU A 20 -1.00 3.31 0.51
C LEU A 20 0.36 3.10 1.17
N LEU A 21 0.37 3.10 2.50
CA LEU A 21 1.48 2.54 3.27
C LEU A 21 1.07 1.14 3.70
N ALA A 22 1.86 0.15 3.29
CA ALA A 22 1.69 -1.22 3.72
C ALA A 22 2.98 -1.77 4.32
N ASP A 23 2.87 -2.73 5.24
CA ASP A 23 4.04 -3.49 5.71
C ASP A 23 4.52 -4.51 4.67
N VAL A 24 5.59 -5.22 5.01
CA VAL A 24 6.20 -6.23 4.13
C VAL A 24 5.26 -7.38 3.76
N SER A 25 4.24 -7.66 4.58
CA SER A 25 3.21 -8.66 4.28
C SER A 25 2.08 -8.11 3.40
N GLY A 26 2.12 -6.81 3.09
CA GLY A 26 1.14 -6.10 2.29
C GLY A 26 -0.07 -5.63 3.10
N ILE A 27 -0.01 -5.59 4.43
CA ILE A 27 -1.11 -5.08 5.26
C ILE A 27 -1.07 -3.56 5.28
N ILE A 28 -2.19 -2.92 4.95
CA ILE A 28 -2.32 -1.47 4.85
C ILE A 28 -2.40 -0.85 6.25
N HIS A 29 -1.52 0.10 6.53
CA HIS A 29 -1.49 0.89 7.78
C HIS A 29 -1.93 2.34 7.58
N PHE A 30 -1.90 2.84 6.34
CA PHE A 30 -2.37 4.18 6.00
C PHE A 30 -2.83 4.23 4.53
N ALA A 31 -3.85 5.03 4.27
CA ALA A 31 -4.36 5.36 2.94
C ALA A 31 -4.67 6.86 2.87
N THR A 32 -4.45 7.49 1.71
CA THR A 32 -4.88 8.88 1.48
C THR A 32 -6.40 8.98 1.34
N GLU A 33 -6.96 10.16 1.63
CA GLU A 33 -8.41 10.41 1.53
C GLU A 33 -8.94 10.26 0.09
N ASP A 34 -8.07 10.37 -0.91
CA ASP A 34 -8.42 10.20 -2.33
C ASP A 34 -8.89 8.77 -2.67
N ILE A 35 -8.66 7.79 -1.78
CA ILE A 35 -9.12 6.41 -1.98
C ILE A 35 -10.64 6.29 -2.11
N ASP A 36 -11.37 7.09 -1.35
CA ASP A 36 -12.83 7.15 -1.39
C ASP A 36 -13.31 7.65 -2.76
N GLN A 37 -12.60 8.64 -3.35
CA GLN A 37 -12.97 9.21 -4.64
C GLN A 37 -12.56 8.32 -5.83
N LEU A 38 -11.38 7.70 -5.76
CA LEU A 38 -10.79 6.98 -6.89
C LEU A 38 -11.21 5.50 -6.94
N LEU A 39 -11.34 4.86 -5.78
CA LEU A 39 -11.69 3.45 -5.68
C LEU A 39 -13.10 3.22 -5.14
N GLY A 40 -13.74 4.25 -4.57
CA GLY A 40 -15.09 4.11 -3.99
C GLY A 40 -15.12 3.30 -2.69
N ILE A 41 -13.95 3.07 -2.08
CA ILE A 41 -13.78 2.30 -0.84
C ILE A 41 -13.31 3.25 0.24
N SER A 42 -13.89 3.19 1.44
CA SER A 42 -13.48 4.10 2.50
C SER A 42 -12.05 3.79 2.97
N GLY A 43 -11.25 4.84 3.19
CA GLY A 43 -9.94 4.74 3.83
C GLY A 43 -9.98 3.91 5.12
N ALA A 44 -11.00 4.09 5.96
CA ALA A 44 -11.16 3.34 7.20
C ALA A 44 -11.41 1.84 6.97
N GLU A 45 -12.04 1.47 5.86
CA GLU A 45 -12.34 0.08 5.52
C GLU A 45 -11.13 -0.67 4.95
N VAL A 46 -10.12 0.04 4.43
CA VAL A 46 -8.91 -0.59 3.88
C VAL A 46 -7.80 -0.76 4.90
N ILE A 47 -7.79 0.01 6.00
CA ILE A 47 -6.80 -0.17 7.07
C ILE A 47 -6.92 -1.57 7.66
N GLY A 48 -5.78 -2.26 7.79
CA GLY A 48 -5.70 -3.64 8.28
C GLY A 48 -6.02 -4.71 7.23
N LYS A 49 -6.49 -4.34 6.04
CA LYS A 49 -6.68 -5.28 4.92
C LYS A 49 -5.39 -5.46 4.12
N SER A 50 -5.38 -6.51 3.31
CA SER A 50 -4.29 -6.79 2.39
C SER A 50 -4.42 -5.90 1.15
N LEU A 51 -3.32 -5.26 0.72
CA LEU A 51 -3.32 -4.44 -0.49
C LEU A 51 -3.70 -5.24 -1.74
N PHE A 52 -3.51 -6.55 -1.72
CA PHE A 52 -3.89 -7.45 -2.82
C PHE A 52 -5.40 -7.65 -2.91
N ASP A 53 -6.15 -7.37 -1.84
CA ASP A 53 -7.61 -7.48 -1.83
C ASP A 53 -8.25 -6.39 -2.70
N LEU A 54 -7.49 -5.33 -3.03
CA LEU A 54 -7.88 -4.26 -3.94
C LEU A 54 -7.70 -4.63 -5.43
N MET A 55 -7.16 -5.82 -5.71
CA MET A 55 -6.92 -6.30 -7.08
C MET A 55 -7.98 -7.31 -7.51
N PRO A 56 -8.29 -7.40 -8.82
CA PRO A 56 -9.11 -8.49 -9.35
C PRO A 56 -8.60 -9.87 -8.91
N PRO A 57 -9.47 -10.86 -8.64
CA PRO A 57 -9.09 -12.17 -8.11
C PRO A 57 -7.95 -12.86 -8.89
N GLU A 58 -7.98 -12.76 -10.22
CA GLU A 58 -6.99 -13.32 -11.12
C GLU A 58 -5.61 -12.66 -11.03
N LYS A 59 -5.51 -11.47 -10.41
CA LYS A 59 -4.27 -10.72 -10.23
C LYS A 59 -3.69 -10.85 -8.83
N GLN A 60 -4.45 -11.28 -7.83
CA GLN A 60 -4.02 -11.29 -6.44
C GLN A 60 -2.78 -12.17 -6.21
N ALA A 61 -2.82 -13.43 -6.68
CA ALA A 61 -1.70 -14.36 -6.50
C ALA A 61 -0.43 -13.94 -7.28
N PRO A 62 -0.51 -13.57 -8.57
CA PRO A 62 0.64 -13.00 -9.29
C PRO A 62 1.24 -11.79 -8.57
N SER A 63 0.42 -10.83 -8.15
CA SER A 63 0.92 -9.62 -7.49
C SER A 63 1.51 -9.89 -6.10
N ARG A 64 0.98 -10.86 -5.35
CA ARG A 64 1.59 -11.30 -4.08
C ARG A 64 2.97 -11.93 -4.30
N HIS A 65 3.13 -12.69 -5.38
CA HIS A 65 4.42 -13.25 -5.75
C HIS A 65 5.43 -12.17 -6.13
N GLU A 66 5.05 -11.24 -6.99
CA GLU A 66 5.88 -10.09 -7.40
C GLU A 66 6.29 -9.24 -6.20
N TRP A 67 5.34 -8.93 -5.30
CA TRP A 67 5.60 -8.20 -4.07
C TRP A 67 6.61 -8.90 -3.18
N SER A 68 6.47 -10.22 -3.00
CA SER A 68 7.41 -10.99 -2.18
C SER A 68 8.84 -10.92 -2.72
N THR A 69 9.01 -10.98 -4.04
CA THR A 69 10.32 -10.84 -4.71
C THR A 69 10.88 -9.44 -4.52
N PHE A 70 10.05 -8.41 -4.72
CA PHE A 70 10.44 -7.01 -4.52
C PHE A 70 10.88 -6.73 -3.07
N VAL A 71 10.09 -7.18 -2.09
CA VAL A 71 10.42 -7.00 -0.66
C VAL A 71 11.74 -7.68 -0.32
N GLN A 72 11.97 -8.92 -0.77
CA GLN A 72 13.23 -9.63 -0.52
C GLN A 72 14.42 -8.87 -1.11
N HIS A 73 14.27 -8.31 -2.30
CA HIS A 73 15.31 -7.51 -2.94
C HIS A 73 15.62 -6.23 -2.14
N VAL A 74 14.60 -5.45 -1.78
CA VAL A 74 14.76 -4.22 -0.99
C VAL A 74 15.38 -4.50 0.38
N LEU A 75 15.01 -5.60 1.03
CA LEU A 75 15.59 -5.99 2.31
C LEU A 75 17.03 -6.50 2.20
N ALA A 76 17.43 -7.04 1.05
CA ALA A 76 18.80 -7.49 0.81
C ALA A 76 19.78 -6.33 0.51
N GLU A 77 19.27 -5.20 0.03
CA GLU A 77 20.07 -4.02 -0.34
C GLU A 77 20.04 -2.90 0.73
N GLY A 78 19.30 -3.09 1.82
CA GLY A 78 19.07 -2.12 2.91
C GLY A 78 20.01 -2.20 4.09
#